data_AF-A0A8J4H6L3-F1
#
_entry.id   AF-A0A8J4H6L3-F1
#
_cell.length_a   1.000
_cell.length_b   1.000
_cell.length_c   1.000
_cell.angle_alpha   90.00
_cell.angle_beta   90.00
_cell.angle_gamma   90.00
#
_symmetry.space_group_name_H-M   'P 1'
#
loop_
_entity.id
_entity.type
_entity.pdbx_description
1 polymer ?
#
loop_
_entity_poly.entity_id
_entity_poly.type
_entity_poly.pdbx_seq_one_letter_code
_entity_poly.pdbx_strand_id
1 'polypeptide(L)'
;MGKPTGPKPQCLLGMLPLFHYYMGKGTANYMKFSLRNSIRWSVFIFIFTFILACVFSVSSTTVLEGVGWGIGVLIVFFLVLVGILFDMMGIASAAAQEKPYHAMAAERVKGARHAIHIVRNADRFSSICNDVVGDVAGIISGAASTLVVIKFLASIDQNGAVVTTVVTVGFTAFVSALTVGGKAMGKSMAIHYSNRIVLIVGKCFYFLEERLKIRIFQVRKAKSGNGRRGKTHAAGKRESTR
;
A
#
# COMPACT_ATOMS: atom_id res chain seq x y z
N MET A 1 -6.87 -12.62 -67.38
CA MET A 1 -8.26 -12.19 -67.06
C MET A 1 -9.03 -13.41 -66.58
N GLY A 2 -9.36 -13.46 -65.30
CA GLY A 2 -10.17 -14.53 -64.68
C GLY A 2 -10.39 -14.20 -63.20
N LYS A 3 -11.60 -13.75 -62.85
CA LYS A 3 -11.97 -13.31 -61.49
C LYS A 3 -11.98 -14.50 -60.52
N PRO A 4 -11.47 -14.38 -59.29
CA PRO A 4 -11.78 -15.34 -58.23
C PRO A 4 -13.14 -15.02 -57.58
N THR A 5 -14.04 -16.01 -57.61
CA THR A 5 -15.33 -16.02 -56.91
C THR A 5 -15.11 -16.35 -55.44
N GLY A 6 -15.25 -15.35 -54.57
CA GLY A 6 -15.22 -15.55 -53.12
C GLY A 6 -16.53 -16.15 -52.57
N PRO A 7 -16.47 -17.00 -51.53
CA PRO A 7 -17.65 -17.45 -50.81
C PRO A 7 -18.24 -16.32 -49.93
N LYS A 8 -19.57 -16.22 -49.90
CA LYS A 8 -20.35 -15.19 -49.19
C LYS A 8 -20.18 -15.27 -47.66
N PRO A 9 -20.10 -14.14 -46.93
CA PRO A 9 -20.01 -14.13 -45.47
C PRO A 9 -21.41 -14.21 -44.86
N GLN A 10 -21.92 -15.42 -44.60
CA GLN A 10 -23.24 -15.62 -43.97
C GLN A 10 -23.18 -16.33 -42.60
N CYS A 11 -22.00 -16.57 -42.04
CA CYS A 11 -21.86 -17.29 -40.76
C CYS A 11 -21.70 -16.39 -39.50
N LEU A 12 -21.49 -15.07 -39.65
CA LEU A 12 -21.16 -14.19 -38.50
C LEU A 12 -22.34 -13.38 -37.94
N LEU A 13 -23.53 -13.48 -38.54
CA LEU A 13 -24.70 -12.69 -38.14
C LEU A 13 -25.64 -13.43 -37.14
N GLY A 14 -25.32 -14.68 -36.78
CA GLY A 14 -26.12 -15.50 -35.86
C GLY A 14 -25.67 -15.47 -34.38
N MET A 15 -24.48 -14.92 -34.06
CA MET A 15 -23.93 -14.98 -32.70
C MET A 15 -24.10 -13.68 -31.87
N LEU A 16 -24.44 -12.55 -32.51
CA LEU A 16 -24.70 -11.30 -31.79
C LEU A 16 -25.93 -11.33 -30.84
N PRO A 17 -27.07 -11.95 -31.18
CA PRO A 17 -28.23 -11.90 -30.30
C PRO A 17 -28.04 -12.74 -29.03
N LEU A 18 -27.17 -13.77 -29.05
CA LEU A 18 -26.88 -14.60 -27.88
C LEU A 18 -25.93 -13.90 -26.89
N PHE A 19 -24.94 -13.15 -27.40
CA PHE A 19 -23.99 -12.43 -26.57
C PHE A 19 -24.64 -11.25 -25.84
N HIS A 20 -25.59 -10.56 -26.50
CA HIS A 20 -26.33 -9.45 -25.90
C HIS A 20 -27.38 -9.93 -24.87
N TYR A 21 -27.95 -11.13 -25.05
CA TYR A 21 -28.92 -11.70 -24.13
C TYR A 21 -28.29 -12.18 -22.81
N TYR A 22 -27.04 -12.68 -22.83
CA TYR A 22 -26.34 -13.15 -21.63
C TYR A 22 -25.67 -12.04 -20.79
N MET A 23 -25.42 -10.86 -21.36
CA MET A 23 -24.79 -9.71 -20.68
C MET A 23 -25.78 -8.82 -19.90
N GLY A 24 -27.08 -8.89 -20.20
CA GLY A 24 -28.03 -7.83 -19.83
C GLY A 24 -28.72 -7.92 -18.46
N LYS A 25 -28.84 -9.11 -17.84
CA LYS A 25 -29.72 -9.28 -16.66
C LYS A 25 -29.06 -9.76 -15.37
N GLY A 26 -27.83 -10.28 -15.41
CA GLY A 26 -27.10 -10.75 -14.21
C GLY A 26 -26.13 -9.73 -13.59
N THR A 27 -25.76 -8.68 -14.31
CA THR A 27 -24.69 -7.75 -13.96
C THR A 27 -25.12 -6.62 -13.03
N ALA A 28 -26.38 -6.19 -13.05
CA ALA A 28 -26.85 -5.04 -12.28
C ALA A 28 -26.83 -5.27 -10.75
N ASN A 29 -27.19 -6.46 -10.27
CA ASN A 29 -27.17 -6.78 -8.84
C ASN A 29 -25.74 -7.01 -8.31
N TYR A 30 -24.85 -7.58 -9.12
CA TYR A 30 -23.44 -7.78 -8.77
C TYR A 30 -22.67 -6.44 -8.74
N MET A 31 -22.94 -5.54 -9.68
CA MET A 31 -22.38 -4.18 -9.67
C MET A 31 -22.86 -3.35 -8.48
N LYS A 32 -24.15 -3.39 -8.13
CA LYS A 32 -24.69 -2.66 -6.96
C LYS A 32 -24.07 -3.13 -5.64
N PHE A 33 -23.80 -4.43 -5.48
CA PHE A 33 -23.20 -4.99 -4.27
C PHE A 33 -21.71 -4.59 -4.13
N SER A 34 -20.95 -4.63 -5.23
CA SER A 34 -19.55 -4.17 -5.24
C SER A 34 -19.44 -2.66 -4.94
N LEU A 35 -20.27 -1.83 -5.57
CA LEU A 35 -20.26 -0.38 -5.38
C LEU A 35 -20.56 0.04 -3.95
N ARG A 36 -21.55 -0.59 -3.28
CA ARG A 36 -21.88 -0.22 -1.88
C ARG A 36 -20.71 -0.48 -0.93
N ASN A 37 -19.97 -1.57 -1.13
CA ASN A 37 -18.85 -1.91 -0.25
C ASN A 37 -17.62 -1.03 -0.54
N SER A 38 -17.37 -0.70 -1.81
CA SER A 38 -16.35 0.28 -2.21
C SER A 38 -16.67 1.68 -1.70
N ILE A 39 -17.92 2.15 -1.83
CA ILE A 39 -18.36 3.45 -1.29
C ILE A 39 -18.22 3.49 0.23
N ARG A 40 -18.62 2.44 0.95
CA ARG A 40 -18.45 2.38 2.41
C ARG A 40 -16.98 2.44 2.81
N TRP A 41 -16.11 1.78 2.05
CA TRP A 41 -14.67 1.84 2.26
C TRP A 41 -14.10 3.24 1.96
N SER A 42 -14.46 3.85 0.83
CA SER A 42 -14.03 5.21 0.48
C SER A 42 -14.52 6.25 1.49
N VAL A 43 -15.76 6.16 1.99
CA VAL A 43 -16.29 7.05 3.04
C VAL A 43 -15.54 6.85 4.35
N PHE A 44 -15.22 5.61 4.72
CA PHE A 44 -14.41 5.32 5.91
C PHE A 44 -13.02 5.95 5.79
N ILE A 45 -12.35 5.74 4.64
CA ILE A 45 -11.05 6.35 4.35
C ILE A 45 -11.16 7.86 4.43
N PHE A 46 -12.12 8.48 3.76
CA PHE A 46 -12.32 9.93 3.78
C PHE A 46 -12.45 10.50 5.20
N ILE A 47 -13.35 9.94 6.03
CA ILE A 47 -13.56 10.42 7.41
C ILE A 47 -12.29 10.21 8.24
N PHE A 48 -11.63 9.06 8.09
CA PHE A 48 -10.40 8.77 8.81
C PHE A 48 -9.26 9.73 8.42
N THR A 49 -9.05 9.96 7.13
CA THR A 49 -8.05 10.91 6.61
C THR A 49 -8.32 12.32 7.08
N PHE A 50 -9.58 12.75 7.06
CA PHE A 50 -9.97 14.08 7.52
C PHE A 50 -9.62 14.32 9.00
N ILE A 51 -10.01 13.39 9.88
CA ILE A 51 -9.71 13.48 11.31
C ILE A 51 -8.20 13.47 11.55
N LEU A 52 -7.48 12.55 10.88
CA LEU A 52 -6.03 12.44 11.00
C LEU A 52 -5.33 13.72 10.54
N ALA A 53 -5.78 14.31 9.43
CA ALA A 53 -5.25 15.56 8.89
C ALA A 53 -5.48 16.73 9.86
N CYS A 54 -6.67 16.86 10.47
CA CYS A 54 -6.95 17.90 11.46
C CYS A 54 -6.01 17.79 12.68
N VAL A 55 -5.89 16.60 13.27
CA VAL A 55 -5.04 16.38 14.45
C VAL A 55 -3.57 16.62 14.13
N PHE A 56 -3.10 16.09 13.00
CA PHE A 56 -1.70 16.20 12.61
C PHE A 56 -1.34 17.63 12.18
N SER A 57 -2.25 18.34 11.53
CA SER A 57 -2.06 19.74 11.14
C SER A 57 -1.84 20.61 12.36
N VAL A 58 -2.73 20.54 13.37
CA VAL A 58 -2.60 21.30 14.62
C VAL A 58 -1.30 20.93 15.35
N SER A 59 -1.00 19.63 15.44
CA SER A 59 0.23 19.17 16.11
C SER A 59 1.48 19.70 15.41
N SER A 60 1.50 19.67 14.08
CA SER A 60 2.64 20.11 13.27
C SER A 60 2.85 21.61 13.36
N THR A 61 1.79 22.42 13.29
CA THR A 61 1.92 23.88 13.40
C THR A 61 2.45 24.29 14.76
N THR A 62 1.93 23.71 15.86
CA THR A 62 2.44 24.00 17.21
C THR A 62 3.91 23.62 17.38
N VAL A 63 4.31 22.46 16.86
CA VAL A 63 5.73 22.04 16.89
C VAL A 63 6.59 22.99 16.06
N LEU A 64 6.13 23.38 14.87
CA LEU A 64 6.87 24.27 13.97
C LEU A 64 6.98 25.69 14.50
N GLU A 65 5.99 26.21 15.21
CA GLU A 65 6.01 27.55 15.81
C GLU A 65 7.10 27.71 16.86
N GLY A 66 7.35 26.68 17.67
CA GLY A 66 8.36 26.69 18.73
C GLY A 66 9.81 26.46 18.28
N VAL A 67 10.05 26.07 17.02
CA VAL A 67 11.40 25.75 16.51
C VAL A 67 11.95 26.81 15.56
N GLY A 68 13.27 26.94 15.56
CA GLY A 68 14.00 27.79 14.61
C GLY A 68 13.91 27.26 13.17
N TRP A 69 14.20 28.14 12.20
CA TRP A 69 14.10 27.82 10.77
C TRP A 69 14.92 26.58 10.36
N GLY A 70 16.12 26.40 10.92
CA GLY A 70 17.00 25.27 10.58
C GLY A 70 16.42 23.92 11.00
N ILE A 71 15.85 23.83 12.21
CA ILE A 71 15.16 22.62 12.67
C ILE A 71 13.89 22.39 11.85
N GLY A 72 13.19 23.46 11.46
CA GLY A 72 12.03 23.39 10.58
C GLY A 72 12.33 22.71 9.23
N VAL A 73 13.45 23.03 8.59
CA VAL A 73 13.89 22.36 7.34
C VAL A 73 14.07 20.85 7.55
N LEU A 74 14.67 20.45 8.67
CA LEU A 74 14.84 19.02 8.99
C LEU A 74 13.49 18.32 9.19
N ILE A 75 12.52 18.98 9.84
CA ILE A 75 11.17 18.44 10.02
C ILE A 75 10.49 18.26 8.66
N VAL A 76 10.57 19.25 7.76
CA VAL A 76 10.00 19.14 6.40
C VAL A 76 10.60 17.94 5.66
N PHE A 77 11.93 17.79 5.70
CA PHE A 77 12.60 16.67 5.05
C PHE A 77 12.19 15.33 5.66
N PHE A 78 12.06 15.27 6.99
CA PHE A 78 11.56 14.09 7.70
C PHE A 78 10.14 13.72 7.27
N LEU A 79 9.21 14.69 7.17
CA LEU A 79 7.84 14.45 6.70
C LEU A 79 7.81 13.90 5.28
N VAL A 80 8.64 14.42 4.38
CA VAL A 80 8.76 13.93 3.00
C VAL A 80 9.30 12.50 2.97
N LEU A 81 10.35 12.21 3.73
CA LEU A 81 10.91 10.85 3.84
C LEU A 81 9.86 9.87 4.36
N VAL A 82 9.13 10.24 5.42
CA VAL A 82 8.03 9.43 5.95
C VAL A 82 7.00 9.16 4.85
N GLY A 83 6.55 10.19 4.12
CA GLY A 83 5.61 10.02 3.01
C GLY A 83 6.10 9.04 1.92
N ILE A 84 7.38 9.13 1.53
CA ILE A 84 7.98 8.22 0.54
C ILE A 84 8.08 6.79 1.09
N LEU A 85 8.43 6.61 2.37
CA LEU A 85 8.51 5.29 2.99
C LEU A 85 7.14 4.62 3.07
N PHE A 86 6.08 5.36 3.43
CA PHE A 86 4.72 4.85 3.44
C PHE A 86 4.22 4.49 2.03
N ASP A 87 4.51 5.31 1.01
CA ASP A 87 4.24 4.99 -0.41
C ASP A 87 4.94 3.68 -0.83
N MET A 88 6.22 3.52 -0.46
CA MET A 88 6.98 2.31 -0.71
C MET A 88 6.36 1.06 -0.05
N MET A 89 5.86 1.17 1.18
CA MET A 89 5.21 0.07 1.89
C MET A 89 3.90 -0.36 1.22
N GLY A 90 3.08 0.59 0.76
CA GLY A 90 1.84 0.28 0.05
C GLY A 90 2.10 -0.44 -1.27
N ILE A 91 3.05 0.06 -2.06
CA ILE A 91 3.45 -0.57 -3.33
C ILE A 91 4.07 -1.95 -3.11
N ALA A 92 4.94 -2.10 -2.11
CA ALA A 92 5.51 -3.39 -1.74
C ALA A 92 4.44 -4.40 -1.32
N SER A 93 3.40 -3.97 -0.60
CA SER A 93 2.28 -4.84 -0.19
C SER A 93 1.51 -5.39 -1.37
N ALA A 94 1.32 -4.58 -2.43
CA ALA A 94 0.66 -4.99 -3.66
C ALA A 94 1.54 -5.89 -4.54
N ALA A 95 2.86 -5.71 -4.50
CA ALA A 95 3.82 -6.49 -5.28
C ALA A 95 4.29 -7.79 -4.60
N ALA A 96 4.02 -7.97 -3.30
CA ALA A 96 4.49 -9.12 -2.55
C ALA A 96 3.69 -10.40 -2.85
N GLN A 97 4.35 -11.55 -2.73
CA GLN A 97 3.74 -12.87 -2.99
C GLN A 97 3.51 -13.65 -1.68
N GLU A 98 2.38 -14.33 -1.56
CA GLU A 98 2.03 -15.11 -0.35
C GLU A 98 2.93 -16.33 -0.11
N LYS A 99 3.39 -16.99 -1.18
CA LYS A 99 4.14 -18.27 -1.15
C LYS A 99 5.33 -18.28 -0.16
N PRO A 100 6.29 -17.34 -0.22
CA PRO A 100 7.43 -17.34 0.70
C PRO A 100 7.02 -17.18 2.17
N TYR A 101 5.95 -16.46 2.46
CA TYR A 101 5.51 -16.26 3.84
C TYR A 101 4.90 -17.50 4.48
N HIS A 102 4.29 -18.38 3.70
CA HIS A 102 3.76 -19.64 4.22
C HIS A 102 4.88 -20.56 4.71
N ALA A 103 6.00 -20.65 3.98
CA ALA A 103 7.18 -21.37 4.43
C ALA A 103 7.77 -20.73 5.70
N MET A 104 7.94 -19.41 5.71
CA MET A 104 8.43 -18.67 6.89
C MET A 104 7.51 -18.83 8.11
N ALA A 105 6.19 -18.89 7.92
CA ALA A 105 5.23 -19.11 8.99
C ALA A 105 5.27 -20.55 9.54
N ALA A 106 5.61 -21.55 8.70
CA ALA A 106 5.84 -22.93 9.14
C ALA A 106 7.10 -23.04 10.00
N GLU A 107 8.17 -22.32 9.63
CA GLU A 107 9.41 -22.18 10.43
C GLU A 107 9.27 -21.23 11.63
N ARG A 108 8.06 -20.70 11.89
CA ARG A 108 7.74 -19.78 13.00
C ARG A 108 8.57 -18.48 12.99
N VAL A 109 8.90 -17.96 11.81
CA VAL A 109 9.50 -16.63 11.69
C VAL A 109 8.52 -15.57 12.21
N LYS A 110 9.00 -14.73 13.13
CA LYS A 110 8.22 -13.63 13.72
C LYS A 110 7.70 -12.68 12.62
N GLY A 111 6.44 -12.28 12.71
CA GLY A 111 5.79 -11.39 11.74
C GLY A 111 5.35 -12.03 10.42
N ALA A 112 5.69 -13.30 10.14
CA ALA A 112 5.30 -13.95 8.87
C ALA A 112 3.78 -14.09 8.70
N ARG A 113 3.05 -14.33 9.81
CA ARG A 113 1.57 -14.41 9.79
C ARG A 113 0.93 -13.05 9.49
N HIS A 114 1.49 -11.97 10.05
CA HIS A 114 1.05 -10.60 9.79
C HIS A 114 1.34 -10.19 8.35
N ALA A 115 2.50 -10.57 7.82
CA ALA A 115 2.83 -10.35 6.41
C ALA A 115 1.82 -11.04 5.47
N ILE A 116 1.43 -12.29 5.74
CA ILE A 116 0.35 -12.97 4.97
C ILE A 116 -0.95 -12.17 5.02
N HIS A 117 -1.32 -11.65 6.19
CA HIS A 117 -2.55 -10.88 6.34
C HIS A 117 -2.51 -9.56 5.55
N ILE A 118 -1.36 -8.86 5.57
CA ILE A 118 -1.16 -7.63 4.79
C ILE A 118 -1.31 -7.93 3.30
N VAL A 119 -0.67 -8.98 2.78
CA VAL A 119 -0.73 -9.33 1.36
C VAL A 119 -2.15 -9.73 0.92
N ARG A 120 -2.89 -10.46 1.77
CA ARG A 120 -4.30 -10.81 1.49
C ARG A 120 -5.24 -9.62 1.46
N ASN A 121 -4.87 -8.53 2.13
CA ASN A 121 -5.63 -7.29 2.20
C ASN A 121 -4.86 -6.12 1.56
N ALA A 122 -3.99 -6.40 0.59
CA ALA A 122 -3.07 -5.44 0.02
C ALA A 122 -3.77 -4.19 -0.55
N ASP A 123 -4.93 -4.34 -1.21
CA ASP A 123 -5.67 -3.19 -1.76
C ASP A 123 -6.05 -2.17 -0.68
N ARG A 124 -6.48 -2.66 0.49
CA ARG A 124 -6.86 -1.81 1.62
C ARG A 124 -5.64 -1.22 2.31
N PHE A 125 -4.60 -2.02 2.49
CA PHE A 125 -3.37 -1.56 3.13
C PHE A 125 -2.65 -0.52 2.27
N SER A 126 -2.55 -0.77 0.96
CA SER A 126 -1.91 0.12 -0.01
C SER A 126 -2.66 1.45 -0.14
N SER A 127 -3.99 1.46 -0.21
CA SER A 127 -4.77 2.71 -0.23
C SER A 127 -4.60 3.52 1.06
N ILE A 128 -4.55 2.87 2.23
CA ILE A 128 -4.25 3.59 3.48
C ILE A 128 -2.83 4.19 3.44
N CYS A 129 -1.82 3.41 3.05
CA CYS A 129 -0.45 3.91 3.06
C CYS A 129 -0.20 5.00 2.01
N ASN A 130 -0.70 4.81 0.80
CA ASN A 130 -0.42 5.70 -0.32
C ASN A 130 -1.35 6.92 -0.31
N ASP A 131 -2.65 6.71 -0.20
CA ASP A 131 -3.64 7.77 -0.36
C ASP A 131 -3.82 8.54 0.97
N VAL A 132 -3.93 7.84 2.11
CA VAL A 132 -4.15 8.53 3.40
C VAL A 132 -2.85 9.12 3.91
N VAL A 133 -1.84 8.29 4.16
CA VAL A 133 -0.61 8.76 4.81
C VAL A 133 0.24 9.55 3.83
N GLY A 134 0.33 9.11 2.57
CA GLY A 134 1.09 9.81 1.54
C GLY A 134 0.54 11.20 1.21
N ASP A 135 -0.77 11.37 1.03
CA ASP A 135 -1.35 12.67 0.71
C ASP A 135 -1.30 13.62 1.91
N VAL A 136 -1.59 13.12 3.12
CA VAL A 136 -1.49 13.92 4.35
C VAL A 136 -0.05 14.38 4.59
N ALA A 137 0.94 13.51 4.43
CA ALA A 137 2.35 13.89 4.54
C ALA A 137 2.74 14.93 3.48
N GLY A 138 2.25 14.79 2.25
CA GLY A 138 2.47 15.75 1.16
C GLY A 138 1.90 17.13 1.46
N ILE A 139 0.63 17.22 1.86
CA ILE A 139 -0.03 18.49 2.19
C ILE A 139 0.66 19.18 3.36
N ILE A 140 0.99 18.42 4.40
CA ILE A 140 1.54 19.00 5.64
C ILE A 140 3.01 19.39 5.47
N SER A 141 3.80 18.60 4.74
CA SER A 141 5.17 19.01 4.38
C SER A 141 5.18 20.27 3.50
N GLY A 142 4.22 20.41 2.58
CA GLY A 142 4.01 21.62 1.79
C GLY A 142 3.71 22.84 2.67
N ALA A 143 2.72 22.76 3.55
CA ALA A 143 2.39 23.84 4.49
C ALA A 143 3.56 24.20 5.42
N ALA A 144 4.25 23.17 5.95
CA ALA A 144 5.43 23.32 6.78
C ALA A 144 6.57 24.05 6.03
N SER A 145 6.80 23.72 4.75
CA SER A 145 7.85 24.33 3.94
C SER A 145 7.68 25.84 3.79
N THR A 146 6.44 26.31 3.60
CA THR A 146 6.12 27.75 3.55
C THR A 146 6.41 28.44 4.89
N LEU A 147 5.99 27.85 6.00
CA LEU A 147 6.24 28.41 7.35
C LEU A 147 7.74 28.51 7.64
N VAL A 148 8.52 27.51 7.24
CA VAL A 148 9.97 27.49 7.41
C VAL A 148 10.64 28.59 6.59
N VAL A 149 10.21 28.81 5.35
CA VAL A 149 10.75 29.89 4.51
C VAL A 149 10.43 31.27 5.08
N ILE A 150 9.20 31.48 5.58
CA ILE A 150 8.82 32.73 6.23
C ILE A 150 9.73 33.00 7.44
N LYS A 151 9.97 31.99 8.28
CA LYS A 151 10.88 32.12 9.42
C LYS A 151 12.33 32.38 9.02
N PHE A 152 12.79 31.75 7.93
CA PHE A 152 14.13 31.98 7.40
C PHE A 152 14.30 33.42 6.92
N LEU A 153 13.34 33.95 6.15
CA LEU A 153 13.37 35.33 5.65
C LEU A 153 13.30 36.36 6.77
N ALA A 154 12.46 36.10 7.78
CA ALA A 154 12.40 36.93 8.98
C ALA A 154 13.74 36.98 9.73
N SER A 155 14.53 35.91 9.69
CA SER A 155 15.84 35.85 10.36
C SER A 155 16.95 36.65 9.65
N ILE A 156 16.79 36.91 8.34
CA ILE A 156 17.75 37.68 7.53
C ILE A 156 17.29 39.12 7.26
N ASP A 157 16.21 39.55 7.89
CA ASP A 157 15.56 40.87 7.73
C ASP A 157 15.20 41.23 6.27
N GLN A 158 14.97 40.21 5.43
CA GLN A 158 14.59 40.38 4.03
C GLN A 158 13.08 40.23 3.87
N ASN A 159 12.35 41.31 4.15
CA ASN A 159 10.88 41.34 4.10
C ASN A 159 10.29 41.77 2.75
N GLY A 160 11.06 41.67 1.67
CA GLY A 160 10.57 41.99 0.32
C GLY A 160 9.51 40.98 -0.14
N ALA A 161 8.32 41.45 -0.51
CA ALA A 161 7.22 40.58 -0.97
C ALA A 161 7.61 39.72 -2.18
N VAL A 162 8.41 40.28 -3.11
CA VAL A 162 8.91 39.58 -4.30
C VAL A 162 9.91 38.49 -3.90
N VAL A 163 10.89 38.82 -3.04
CA VAL A 163 11.90 37.87 -2.55
C VAL A 163 11.23 36.72 -1.80
N THR A 164 10.24 37.02 -0.95
CA THR A 164 9.48 36.03 -0.19
C THR A 164 8.78 35.03 -1.10
N THR A 165 8.12 35.53 -2.14
CA THR A 165 7.41 34.68 -3.10
C THR A 165 8.39 33.81 -3.87
N VAL A 166 9.49 34.38 -4.38
CA VAL A 166 10.48 33.63 -5.17
C VAL A 166 11.14 32.52 -4.34
N VAL A 167 11.55 32.82 -3.10
CA VAL A 167 12.18 31.83 -2.22
C VAL A 167 11.19 30.74 -1.80
N THR A 168 9.94 31.11 -1.49
CA THR A 168 8.90 30.14 -1.10
C THR A 168 8.56 29.20 -2.26
N VAL A 169 8.37 29.74 -3.47
CA VAL A 169 8.09 28.95 -4.66
C VAL A 169 9.30 28.07 -5.01
N GLY A 170 10.52 28.61 -4.93
CA GLY A 170 11.74 27.85 -5.18
C GLY A 170 11.91 26.68 -4.21
N PHE A 171 11.69 26.91 -2.92
CA PHE A 171 11.80 25.87 -1.90
C PHE A 171 10.70 24.82 -2.01
N THR A 172 9.44 25.23 -2.21
CA THR A 172 8.31 24.29 -2.40
C THR A 172 8.47 23.46 -3.67
N ALA A 173 8.98 24.05 -4.76
CA ALA A 173 9.31 23.33 -6.00
C ALA A 173 10.43 22.31 -5.77
N PHE A 174 11.48 22.67 -5.03
CA PHE A 174 12.56 21.74 -4.67
C PHE A 174 12.05 20.56 -3.84
N VAL A 175 11.24 20.82 -2.80
CA VAL A 175 10.63 19.78 -1.96
C VAL A 175 9.70 18.88 -2.80
N SER A 176 8.93 19.45 -3.72
CA SER A 176 8.06 18.71 -4.62
C SER A 176 8.85 17.80 -5.58
N ALA A 177 9.92 18.32 -6.18
CA ALA A 177 10.80 17.54 -7.05
C ALA A 177 11.45 16.38 -6.30
N LEU A 178 11.91 16.62 -5.07
CA LEU A 178 12.47 15.57 -4.21
C LEU A 178 11.42 14.52 -3.84
N THR A 179 10.19 14.93 -3.58
CA THR A 179 9.09 14.02 -3.26
C THR A 179 8.77 13.11 -4.45
N VAL A 180 8.60 13.68 -5.65
CA VAL A 180 8.29 12.93 -6.86
C VAL A 180 9.45 12.02 -7.27
N GLY A 181 10.69 12.53 -7.25
CA GLY A 181 11.89 11.74 -7.54
C GLY A 181 12.10 10.60 -6.53
N GLY A 182 11.92 10.88 -5.23
CA GLY A 182 12.01 9.91 -4.16
C GLY A 182 10.97 8.79 -4.28
N LYS A 183 9.71 9.12 -4.60
CA LYS A 183 8.68 8.12 -4.89
C LYS A 183 9.02 7.25 -6.10
N ALA A 184 9.57 7.84 -7.17
CA ALA A 184 9.98 7.08 -8.36
C ALA A 184 11.09 6.08 -8.05
N MET A 185 12.13 6.49 -7.30
CA MET A 185 13.18 5.59 -6.82
C MET A 185 12.61 4.51 -5.89
N GLY A 186 11.72 4.89 -4.98
CA GLY A 186 11.10 3.99 -4.02
C GLY A 186 10.25 2.91 -4.65
N LYS A 187 9.57 3.20 -5.77
CA LYS A 187 8.81 2.21 -6.55
C LYS A 187 9.66 1.05 -7.04
N SER A 188 10.81 1.33 -7.64
CA SER A 188 11.71 0.28 -8.13
C SER A 188 12.19 -0.62 -6.98
N MET A 189 12.59 0.00 -5.86
CA MET A 189 13.00 -0.73 -4.65
C MET A 189 11.84 -1.56 -4.06
N ALA A 190 10.63 -1.01 -4.02
CA ALA A 190 9.44 -1.68 -3.52
C ALA A 190 9.12 -2.95 -4.31
N ILE A 191 9.28 -2.92 -5.63
CA ILE A 191 8.98 -4.06 -6.49
C ILE A 191 10.06 -5.15 -6.36
N HIS A 192 11.34 -4.77 -6.38
CA HIS A 192 12.45 -5.75 -6.29
C HIS A 192 12.57 -6.40 -4.91
N TYR A 193 12.28 -5.65 -3.84
CA TYR A 193 12.40 -6.13 -2.45
C TYR A 193 11.06 -6.24 -1.73
N SER A 194 9.96 -6.40 -2.48
CA SER A 194 8.58 -6.40 -1.97
C SER A 194 8.39 -7.33 -0.78
N ASN A 195 8.85 -8.58 -0.92
CA ASN A 195 8.68 -9.58 0.11
C ASN A 195 9.44 -9.26 1.41
N ARG A 196 10.60 -8.62 1.30
CA ARG A 196 11.42 -8.26 2.46
C ARG A 196 10.83 -7.06 3.19
N ILE A 197 10.36 -6.07 2.45
CA ILE A 197 9.73 -4.85 3.00
C ILE A 197 8.47 -5.24 3.77
N VAL A 198 7.58 -6.02 3.16
CA VAL A 198 6.34 -6.46 3.80
C VAL A 198 6.61 -7.37 5.01
N LEU A 199 7.68 -8.17 4.99
CA LEU A 199 8.09 -8.93 6.18
C LEU A 199 8.53 -8.02 7.33
N ILE A 200 9.26 -6.94 7.04
CA ILE A 200 9.66 -5.94 8.06
C ILE A 200 8.42 -5.27 8.65
N VAL A 201 7.46 -4.88 7.81
CA VAL A 201 6.17 -4.32 8.24
C VAL A 201 5.41 -5.34 9.10
N GLY A 202 5.34 -6.60 8.68
CA GLY A 202 4.72 -7.68 9.45
C GLY A 202 5.40 -7.92 10.80
N LYS A 203 6.74 -7.79 10.88
CA LYS A 203 7.49 -7.83 12.15
C LYS A 203 7.17 -6.64 13.05
N CYS A 204 7.02 -5.44 12.47
CA CYS A 204 6.62 -4.25 13.20
C CYS A 204 5.23 -4.44 13.83
N PHE A 205 4.24 -4.92 13.05
CA PHE A 205 2.91 -5.25 13.58
C PHE A 205 2.94 -6.34 14.65
N TYR A 206 3.75 -7.39 14.47
CA TYR A 206 3.92 -8.43 15.48
C TYR A 206 4.51 -7.87 16.79
N PHE A 207 5.54 -7.04 16.71
CA PHE A 207 6.14 -6.38 17.87
C PHE A 207 5.17 -5.42 18.55
N LEU A 208 4.39 -4.67 17.78
CA LEU A 208 3.36 -3.77 18.28
C LEU A 208 2.26 -4.53 19.02
N GLU A 209 1.82 -5.68 18.50
CA GLU A 209 0.85 -6.56 19.17
C GLU A 209 1.42 -7.15 20.47
N GLU A 210 2.69 -7.58 20.46
CA GLU A 210 3.37 -8.14 21.63
C GLU A 210 3.56 -7.09 22.74
N ARG A 211 3.80 -5.83 22.37
CA ARG A 211 3.95 -4.69 23.29
C ARG A 211 2.63 -4.12 23.79
N LEU A 212 1.61 -4.05 22.94
CA LEU A 212 0.31 -3.45 23.29
C LEU A 212 -0.69 -4.43 23.90
N LYS A 213 -0.45 -5.75 23.90
CA LYS A 213 -1.33 -6.80 24.48
C LYS A 213 -2.82 -6.73 24.07
N ILE A 214 -3.18 -5.95 23.05
CA ILE A 214 -4.55 -5.91 22.53
C ILE A 214 -4.72 -7.12 21.62
N ARG A 215 -5.45 -8.14 22.10
CA ARG A 215 -5.89 -9.29 21.28
C ARG A 215 -6.90 -8.83 20.22
N ILE A 216 -6.48 -8.12 19.17
CA ILE A 216 -7.38 -7.75 18.06
C ILE A 216 -7.50 -8.90 17.06
N PHE A 217 -6.45 -9.71 16.89
CA PHE A 217 -6.45 -10.77 15.90
C PHE A 217 -6.44 -12.16 16.54
N GLN A 218 -7.62 -12.77 16.66
CA GLN A 218 -7.71 -14.22 16.69
C GLN A 218 -7.21 -14.77 15.35
N VAL A 219 -5.90 -14.91 15.20
CA VAL A 219 -5.35 -15.84 14.22
C VAL A 219 -5.82 -17.22 14.66
N ARG A 220 -6.92 -17.71 14.06
CA ARG A 220 -7.36 -19.10 14.18
C ARG A 220 -6.12 -19.95 13.96
N LYS A 221 -5.62 -20.58 15.03
CA LYS A 221 -4.60 -21.64 14.95
C LYS A 221 -5.16 -22.66 13.96
N ALA A 222 -4.58 -22.73 12.77
CA ALA A 222 -4.80 -23.88 11.90
C ALA A 222 -4.38 -25.10 12.71
N LYS A 223 -5.35 -25.99 12.99
CA LYS A 223 -5.11 -27.29 13.61
C LYS A 223 -4.05 -27.97 12.76
N SER A 224 -2.87 -28.16 13.33
CA SER A 224 -1.83 -29.02 12.76
C SER A 224 -2.48 -30.39 12.54
N GLY A 225 -2.67 -30.76 11.27
CA GLY A 225 -3.05 -32.11 10.90
C GLY A 225 -1.94 -33.03 11.38
N ASN A 226 -2.20 -33.75 12.46
CA ASN A 226 -1.28 -34.73 13.01
C ASN A 226 -1.04 -35.79 11.94
N GLY A 227 0.18 -35.79 11.39
CA GLY A 227 0.60 -36.75 10.38
C GLY A 227 0.49 -38.16 10.95
N ARG A 228 -0.48 -38.93 10.45
CA ARG A 228 -0.48 -40.39 10.56
C ARG A 228 0.68 -40.91 9.71
N ARG A 229 1.83 -40.98 10.34
CA ARG A 229 3.02 -41.68 9.87
C ARG A 229 2.73 -43.18 10.01
N GLY A 230 2.02 -43.75 9.04
CA GLY A 230 1.82 -45.18 8.92
C GLY A 230 3.14 -45.86 8.56
N LYS A 231 3.83 -46.41 9.56
CA LYS A 231 4.88 -47.40 9.34
C LYS A 231 4.20 -48.70 8.94
N THR A 232 4.12 -49.00 7.64
CA THR A 232 3.84 -50.37 7.22
C THR A 232 5.17 -51.10 7.12
N HIS A 233 5.35 -52.00 8.08
CA HIS A 233 6.47 -52.91 8.19
C HIS A 233 6.64 -53.74 6.92
N ALA A 234 7.87 -53.77 6.41
CA ALA A 234 8.35 -54.83 5.56
C ALA A 234 8.37 -56.14 6.38
N ALA A 235 7.45 -57.04 6.07
CA ALA A 235 7.51 -58.44 6.50
C ALA A 235 7.77 -59.28 5.25
N GLY A 236 8.99 -59.80 5.16
CA GLY A 236 9.39 -60.73 4.12
C GLY A 236 8.60 -62.02 4.19
N LYS A 237 8.39 -62.62 3.02
CA LYS A 237 8.14 -64.05 2.91
C LYS A 237 8.98 -64.59 1.76
N ARG A 238 10.04 -65.31 2.13
CA ARG A 238 10.74 -66.27 1.27
C ARG A 238 9.91 -67.57 1.23
N GLU A 239 10.14 -68.32 0.14
CA GLU A 239 9.77 -69.74 -0.12
C GLU A 239 8.26 -70.01 -0.37
N SER A 240 7.87 -70.83 -1.37
CA SER A 240 8.52 -72.03 -1.90
C SER A 240 8.13 -72.28 -3.37
N THR A 241 9.11 -72.76 -4.12
CA THR A 241 9.03 -73.66 -5.28
C THR A 241 7.99 -74.77 -5.13
N ARG A 242 7.08 -74.92 -6.12
CA ARG A 242 6.90 -76.07 -7.02
C ARG A 242 5.65 -75.87 -7.87
#